data_AF-A0A9D8DNR8-F1
#
_entry.id   AF-A0A9D8DNR8-F1
#
_cell.length_a   1.000
_cell.length_b   1.000
_cell.length_c   1.000
_cell.angle_alpha   90.00
_cell.angle_beta   90.00
_cell.angle_gamma   90.00
#
_symmetry.space_group_name_H-M   'P 1'
#
loop_
_entity.id
_entity.type
_entity.pdbx_description
1 polymer ?
#
loop_
_entity_poly.entity_id
_entity_poly.type
_entity_poly.pdbx_seq_one_letter_code
_entity_poly.pdbx_strand_id
1 'polypeptide(L)'
;MDAPRLYPPGPRALQEQYDAVRLADRLEQHTVVDALLDWQQRMIERASFFFLSTVDDDGWPDVSYKGGRPGFVKVVDDRTLRFPSYDGNGMYRSVGNIVDTGKVALLFIDFERPKRLRLHGVGTVHTDAASRADFIGAELVVEVHLGRAFFNCPRYLHNMRDGTVSEDAPAEGHTPPPPAWKQEPLWAEVLPRP
;
A
#
# COMPACT_ATOMS: atom_id res chain seq x y z
N MET A 1 4.17 -0.04 -23.44
CA MET A 1 3.09 -0.81 -22.80
C MET A 1 2.34 0.17 -21.92
N ASP A 2 1.03 0.29 -22.10
CA ASP A 2 0.21 1.21 -21.29
C ASP A 2 0.26 0.78 -19.82
N ALA A 3 0.30 1.75 -18.91
CA ALA A 3 0.23 1.48 -17.48
C ALA A 3 -1.08 0.70 -17.19
N PRO A 4 -1.03 -0.40 -16.43
CA PRO A 4 -2.21 -1.19 -16.15
C PRO A 4 -3.26 -0.34 -15.41
N ARG A 5 -4.50 -0.34 -15.93
CA ARG A 5 -5.65 0.40 -15.38
C ARG A 5 -5.80 0.18 -13.88
N LEU A 6 -6.11 1.21 -13.09
CA LEU A 6 -6.37 1.05 -11.65
C LEU A 6 -7.64 0.21 -11.39
N TYR A 7 -8.65 0.43 -12.23
CA TYR A 7 -9.93 -0.25 -12.15
C TYR A 7 -10.12 -1.18 -13.37
N PRO A 8 -9.79 -2.49 -13.24
CA PRO A 8 -10.13 -3.49 -14.25
C PRO A 8 -11.66 -3.72 -14.36
N PRO A 9 -12.13 -4.57 -15.29
CA PRO A 9 -13.57 -4.75 -15.54
C PRO A 9 -14.41 -5.11 -14.30
N GLY A 10 -13.88 -5.92 -13.38
CA GLY A 10 -14.59 -6.31 -12.15
C GLY A 10 -14.96 -5.11 -11.26
N PRO A 11 -13.98 -4.32 -10.77
CA PRO A 11 -14.27 -3.08 -10.06
C PRO A 11 -15.17 -2.12 -10.83
N ARG A 12 -15.02 -2.01 -12.16
CA ARG A 12 -15.86 -1.13 -12.99
C ARG A 12 -17.33 -1.54 -12.98
N ALA A 13 -17.62 -2.84 -13.13
CA ALA A 13 -19.00 -3.33 -13.05
C ALA A 13 -19.67 -3.00 -11.71
N LEU A 14 -18.94 -3.14 -10.60
CA LEU A 14 -19.45 -2.76 -9.27
C LEU A 14 -19.62 -1.24 -9.15
N GLN A 15 -18.69 -0.46 -9.67
CA GLN A 15 -18.82 0.99 -9.67
C GLN A 15 -20.03 1.46 -10.47
N GLU A 16 -20.35 0.82 -11.59
CA GLU A 16 -21.57 1.09 -12.36
C GLU A 16 -22.82 0.73 -11.54
N GLN A 17 -22.85 -0.46 -10.95
CA GLN A 17 -23.97 -0.93 -10.12
C GLN A 17 -24.28 0.01 -8.95
N TYR A 18 -23.27 0.65 -8.36
CA TYR A 18 -23.40 1.51 -7.18
C TYR A 18 -23.24 3.01 -7.48
N ASP A 19 -23.41 3.46 -8.73
CA ASP A 19 -23.23 4.86 -9.19
C ASP A 19 -21.92 5.51 -8.71
N ALA A 20 -20.85 4.73 -8.62
CA ALA A 20 -19.55 5.13 -8.09
C ALA A 20 -18.49 5.36 -9.17
N VAL A 21 -18.82 5.26 -10.47
CA VAL A 21 -17.86 5.47 -11.58
C VAL A 21 -17.25 6.87 -11.50
N ARG A 22 -18.08 7.91 -11.38
CA ARG A 22 -17.63 9.31 -11.30
C ARG A 22 -16.68 9.53 -10.12
N LEU A 23 -17.03 8.96 -8.97
CA LEU A 23 -16.23 9.04 -7.75
C LEU A 23 -14.88 8.32 -7.92
N ALA A 24 -14.91 7.11 -8.50
CA ALA A 24 -13.72 6.31 -8.75
C ALA A 24 -12.75 7.04 -9.70
N ASP A 25 -13.26 7.61 -10.79
CA ASP A 25 -12.43 8.36 -11.75
C ASP A 25 -11.77 9.57 -11.10
N ARG A 26 -12.53 10.32 -10.28
CA ARG A 26 -11.98 11.46 -9.53
C ARG A 26 -10.92 11.00 -8.50
N LEU A 27 -11.15 9.87 -7.82
CA LEU A 27 -10.17 9.31 -6.89
C LEU A 27 -8.89 8.89 -7.61
N GLU A 28 -9.00 8.24 -8.77
CA GLU A 28 -7.83 7.87 -9.59
C GLU A 28 -7.04 9.12 -10.00
N GLN A 29 -7.71 10.17 -10.47
CA GLN A 29 -7.07 11.42 -10.90
C GLN A 29 -6.35 12.18 -9.77
N HIS A 30 -6.84 12.09 -8.53
CA HIS A 30 -6.34 12.94 -7.43
C HIS A 30 -5.54 12.20 -6.36
N THR A 31 -5.66 10.87 -6.26
CA THR A 31 -5.03 10.11 -5.16
C THR A 31 -3.97 9.14 -5.63
N VAL A 32 -3.84 8.91 -6.93
CA VAL A 32 -2.85 8.01 -7.53
C VAL A 32 -1.71 8.84 -8.09
N VAL A 33 -0.49 8.46 -7.73
CA VAL A 33 0.74 9.10 -8.21
C VAL A 33 1.70 8.01 -8.68
N ASP A 34 2.55 8.35 -9.65
CA ASP A 34 3.63 7.49 -10.15
C ASP A 34 5.00 7.83 -9.52
N ALA A 35 5.05 8.85 -8.66
CA ALA A 35 6.17 9.26 -7.83
C ALA A 35 5.68 9.62 -6.42
N LEU A 36 6.43 9.23 -5.40
CA LEU A 36 6.13 9.45 -3.99
C LEU A 36 6.22 10.94 -3.63
N LEU A 37 5.14 11.45 -3.07
CA LEU A 37 5.10 12.76 -2.43
C LEU A 37 5.88 12.75 -1.11
N ASP A 38 6.41 13.89 -0.68
CA ASP A 38 7.26 13.97 0.52
C ASP A 38 6.62 13.35 1.78
N TRP A 39 5.31 13.51 1.96
CA TRP A 39 4.62 12.95 3.12
C TRP A 39 4.53 11.42 3.05
N GLN A 40 4.47 10.83 1.85
CA GLN A 40 4.47 9.39 1.63
C GLN A 40 5.86 8.82 1.92
N GLN A 41 6.92 9.50 1.44
CA GLN A 41 8.30 9.14 1.75
C GLN A 41 8.54 9.13 3.26
N ARG A 42 8.17 10.22 3.96
CA ARG A 42 8.27 10.30 5.42
C ARG A 42 7.45 9.26 6.16
N MET A 43 6.30 8.85 5.62
CA MET A 43 5.48 7.79 6.22
C MET A 43 6.18 6.43 6.11
N ILE A 44 6.76 6.14 4.95
CA ILE A 44 7.51 4.90 4.69
C ILE A 44 8.73 4.81 5.60
N GLU A 45 9.55 5.86 5.68
CA GLU A 45 10.79 5.85 6.47
C GLU A 45 10.52 5.77 7.98
N ARG A 46 9.38 6.28 8.46
CA ARG A 46 8.98 6.18 9.87
C ARG A 46 8.37 4.82 10.23
N ALA A 47 7.99 4.01 9.24
CA ALA A 47 7.32 2.76 9.50
C ALA A 47 8.25 1.77 10.21
N SER A 48 7.73 1.09 11.23
CA SER A 48 8.39 -0.07 11.86
C SER A 48 7.94 -1.40 11.25
N PHE A 49 6.93 -1.36 10.37
CA PHE A 49 6.48 -2.50 9.61
C PHE A 49 5.66 -2.10 8.38
N PHE A 50 5.46 -3.05 7.47
CA PHE A 50 4.47 -2.99 6.41
C PHE A 50 4.01 -4.40 6.04
N PHE A 51 2.94 -4.50 5.28
CA PHE A 51 2.53 -5.76 4.65
C PHE A 51 3.01 -5.79 3.20
N LEU A 52 3.70 -6.86 2.84
CA LEU A 52 4.16 -7.13 1.49
C LEU A 52 3.29 -8.22 0.89
N SER A 53 2.70 -7.92 -0.26
CA SER A 53 2.11 -8.92 -1.15
C SER A 53 3.00 -9.16 -2.35
N THR A 54 3.11 -10.42 -2.72
CA THR A 54 3.85 -10.94 -3.88
C THR A 54 2.94 -11.92 -4.63
N VAL A 55 3.26 -12.25 -5.87
CA VAL A 55 2.51 -13.23 -6.65
C VAL A 55 3.45 -14.36 -7.04
N ASP A 56 3.05 -15.60 -6.79
CA ASP A 56 3.80 -16.78 -7.27
C ASP A 56 3.60 -17.01 -8.77
N ASP A 57 4.30 -18.00 -9.32
CA ASP A 57 4.25 -18.34 -10.75
C ASP A 57 2.89 -18.88 -11.20
N ASP A 58 2.15 -19.54 -10.30
CA ASP A 58 0.76 -19.97 -10.50
C ASP A 58 -0.26 -18.81 -10.45
N GLY A 59 0.18 -17.61 -10.07
CA GLY A 59 -0.65 -16.40 -10.03
C GLY A 59 -1.40 -16.20 -8.71
N TRP A 60 -1.11 -16.98 -7.66
CA TRP A 60 -1.67 -16.80 -6.34
C TRP A 60 -0.99 -15.66 -5.59
N PRO A 61 -1.77 -14.77 -4.95
CA PRO A 61 -1.20 -13.73 -4.11
C PRO A 61 -0.81 -14.30 -2.74
N ASP A 62 0.38 -13.93 -2.30
CA ASP A 62 0.83 -14.09 -0.92
C ASP A 62 0.80 -12.77 -0.18
N VAL A 63 0.75 -12.85 1.16
CA VAL A 63 0.90 -11.70 2.05
C VAL A 63 1.85 -12.06 3.19
N SER A 64 2.76 -11.14 3.51
CA SER A 64 3.73 -11.27 4.58
C SER A 64 3.84 -9.98 5.37
N TYR A 65 4.06 -10.10 6.67
CA TYR A 65 4.47 -8.98 7.51
C TYR A 65 5.98 -8.79 7.38
N LYS A 66 6.41 -7.55 7.15
CA LYS A 66 7.83 -7.15 7.13
C LYS A 66 8.03 -6.11 8.20
N GLY A 67 8.90 -6.39 9.17
CA GLY A 67 9.15 -5.51 10.32
C GLY A 67 10.63 -5.20 10.48
N GLY A 68 10.91 -4.04 11.07
CA GLY A 68 12.26 -3.58 11.37
C GLY A 68 12.25 -2.34 12.25
N ARG A 69 13.42 -1.81 12.58
CA ARG A 69 13.52 -0.49 13.24
C ARG A 69 13.11 0.60 12.25
N PRO A 70 12.46 1.70 12.68
CA PRO A 70 12.21 2.84 11.78
C PRO A 70 13.46 3.21 10.98
N GLY A 71 13.29 3.44 9.67
CA GLY A 71 14.37 3.60 8.71
C GLY A 71 14.85 2.29 8.04
N PHE A 72 14.28 1.13 8.39
CA PHE A 72 14.61 -0.14 7.71
C PHE A 72 14.09 -0.21 6.28
N VAL A 73 13.07 0.59 5.93
CA VAL A 73 12.72 0.88 4.54
C VAL A 73 13.36 2.21 4.18
N LYS A 74 14.26 2.20 3.20
CA LYS A 74 14.92 3.41 2.68
C LYS A 74 14.21 3.84 1.41
N VAL A 75 13.87 5.12 1.31
CA VAL A 75 13.46 5.75 0.06
C VAL A 75 14.72 6.23 -0.65
N VAL A 76 15.07 5.62 -1.78
CA VAL A 76 16.28 5.94 -2.54
C VAL A 76 16.05 7.20 -3.38
N ASP A 77 14.87 7.29 -3.99
CA ASP A 77 14.36 8.45 -4.72
C ASP A 77 12.81 8.42 -4.71
N ASP A 78 12.17 9.34 -5.42
CA ASP A 78 10.71 9.43 -5.46
C ASP A 78 10.02 8.22 -6.14
N ARG A 79 10.76 7.31 -6.77
CA ARG A 79 10.23 6.11 -7.44
C ARG A 79 10.86 4.82 -6.96
N THR A 80 11.82 4.86 -6.04
CA THR A 80 12.61 3.69 -5.67
C THR A 80 12.72 3.57 -4.16
N LEU A 81 12.43 2.37 -3.65
CA LEU A 81 12.56 2.03 -2.24
C LEU A 81 13.30 0.72 -2.07
N ARG A 82 14.06 0.60 -0.97
CA ARG A 82 14.80 -0.60 -0.61
C ARG A 82 14.47 -1.02 0.81
N PHE A 83 14.33 -2.33 1.02
CA PHE A 83 14.19 -2.90 2.36
C PHE A 83 14.92 -4.25 2.46
N PRO A 84 15.38 -4.63 3.66
CA PRO A 84 16.10 -5.87 3.86
C PRO A 84 15.15 -7.06 3.96
N SER A 85 15.62 -8.22 3.50
CA SER A 85 15.14 -9.52 3.97
C SER A 85 16.11 -10.02 5.03
N TYR A 86 15.58 -10.25 6.23
CA TYR A 86 16.32 -10.82 7.34
C TYR A 86 16.22 -12.35 7.34
N ASP A 87 17.10 -12.98 8.11
CA ASP A 87 17.00 -14.40 8.46
C ASP A 87 15.61 -14.72 9.02
N GLY A 88 15.09 -15.89 8.66
CA GLY A 88 13.72 -16.28 8.92
C GLY A 88 13.55 -17.79 8.87
N ASN A 89 12.35 -18.25 8.52
CA ASN A 89 12.01 -19.68 8.52
C ASN A 89 12.52 -20.47 7.30
N GLY A 90 13.39 -19.88 6.48
CA GLY A 90 14.00 -20.53 5.32
C GLY A 90 13.07 -20.81 4.13
N MET A 91 11.80 -20.39 4.14
CA MET A 91 10.91 -20.66 3.01
C MET A 91 11.18 -19.77 1.79
N TYR A 92 11.78 -18.59 2.00
CA TYR A 92 12.07 -17.59 0.96
C TYR A 92 10.89 -17.18 0.05
N ARG A 93 9.64 -17.51 0.38
CA ARG A 93 8.47 -17.33 -0.51
C ARG A 93 8.37 -15.92 -1.09
N SER A 94 8.41 -14.88 -0.24
CA SER A 94 8.31 -13.50 -0.75
C SER A 94 9.42 -13.16 -1.76
N VAL A 95 10.68 -13.49 -1.46
CA VAL A 95 11.79 -13.12 -2.36
C VAL A 95 11.88 -14.03 -3.58
N GLY A 96 11.51 -15.31 -3.46
CA GLY A 96 11.36 -16.23 -4.59
C GLY A 96 10.29 -15.75 -5.56
N ASN A 97 9.09 -15.45 -5.06
CA ASN A 97 8.01 -14.89 -5.87
C ASN A 97 8.42 -13.57 -6.58
N ILE A 98 9.25 -12.74 -5.94
CA ILE A 98 9.80 -11.52 -6.56
C ILE A 98 10.77 -11.87 -7.69
N VAL A 99 11.64 -12.87 -7.52
CA VAL A 99 12.53 -13.33 -8.58
C VAL A 99 11.73 -13.84 -9.78
N ASP A 100 10.65 -14.59 -9.54
CA ASP A 100 9.88 -15.22 -10.60
C ASP A 100 8.97 -14.24 -11.34
N THR A 101 8.27 -13.35 -10.61
CA THR A 101 7.23 -12.50 -11.21
C THR A 101 7.54 -11.00 -11.17
N GLY A 102 8.44 -10.57 -10.29
CA GLY A 102 8.71 -9.17 -9.99
C GLY A 102 7.53 -8.41 -9.37
N LYS A 103 6.32 -8.98 -9.27
CA LYS A 103 5.12 -8.22 -8.89
C LYS A 103 5.03 -8.08 -7.38
N VAL A 104 5.05 -6.83 -6.91
CA VAL A 104 4.89 -6.51 -5.49
C VAL A 104 3.79 -5.48 -5.25
N ALA A 105 3.11 -5.64 -4.12
CA ALA A 105 2.26 -4.62 -3.53
C ALA A 105 2.62 -4.42 -2.06
N LEU A 106 2.70 -3.18 -1.61
CA LEU A 106 3.01 -2.84 -0.23
C LEU A 106 1.85 -2.09 0.40
N LEU A 107 1.57 -2.36 1.66
CA LEU A 107 0.60 -1.63 2.48
C LEU A 107 1.27 -1.12 3.76
N PHE A 108 1.39 0.19 3.85
CA PHE A 108 1.81 0.90 5.05
C PHE A 108 0.57 1.42 5.78
N ILE A 109 0.57 1.30 7.11
CA ILE A 109 -0.49 1.78 7.98
C ILE A 109 0.14 2.57 9.13
N ASP A 110 -0.29 3.82 9.31
CA ASP A 110 0.02 4.61 10.51
C ASP A 110 -1.23 4.59 11.40
N PHE A 111 -1.14 3.89 12.53
CA PHE A 111 -2.24 3.79 13.50
C PHE A 111 -2.31 4.98 14.45
N GLU A 112 -1.20 5.70 14.66
CA GLU A 112 -1.16 6.89 15.52
C GLU A 112 -1.72 8.12 14.80
N ARG A 113 -1.45 8.21 13.50
CA ARG A 113 -1.99 9.21 12.59
C ARG A 113 -2.75 8.46 11.49
N PRO A 114 -3.99 8.03 11.76
CA PRO A 114 -4.74 7.11 10.91
C PRO A 114 -4.60 7.42 9.43
N LYS A 115 -3.78 6.64 8.73
CA LYS A 115 -3.51 6.75 7.29
C LYS A 115 -3.09 5.41 6.74
N ARG A 116 -3.42 5.19 5.47
CA ARG A 116 -3.04 4.00 4.70
C ARG A 116 -2.41 4.43 3.39
N LEU A 117 -1.28 3.82 3.07
CA LEU A 117 -0.56 4.06 1.83
C LEU A 117 -0.31 2.72 1.15
N ARG A 118 -0.79 2.60 -0.09
CA ARG A 118 -0.57 1.42 -0.94
C ARG A 118 0.39 1.75 -2.07
N LEU A 119 1.28 0.83 -2.35
CA LEU A 119 2.22 0.92 -3.47
C LEU A 119 2.09 -0.35 -4.30
N HIS A 120 2.12 -0.21 -5.62
CA HIS A 120 2.37 -1.31 -6.55
C HIS A 120 3.69 -1.04 -7.27
N GLY A 121 4.49 -2.07 -7.49
CA GLY A 121 5.79 -1.91 -8.14
C GLY A 121 6.36 -3.20 -8.68
N VAL A 122 7.58 -3.08 -9.20
CA VAL A 122 8.40 -4.20 -9.64
C VAL A 122 9.55 -4.36 -8.66
N GLY A 123 9.63 -5.52 -8.02
CA GLY A 123 10.68 -5.89 -7.08
C GLY A 123 11.87 -6.53 -7.78
N THR A 124 13.07 -6.26 -7.29
CA THR A 124 14.33 -6.95 -7.64
C THR A 124 15.05 -7.36 -6.36
N VAL A 125 15.60 -8.58 -6.34
CA VAL A 125 16.34 -9.11 -5.18
C VAL A 125 17.85 -8.97 -5.43
N HIS A 126 18.54 -8.36 -4.47
CA HIS A 126 19.98 -8.18 -4.46
C HIS A 126 20.63 -9.07 -3.39
N THR A 127 21.64 -9.83 -3.78
CA THR A 127 22.38 -10.78 -2.94
C THR A 127 23.81 -10.32 -2.64
N ASP A 128 24.27 -9.27 -3.31
CA ASP A 128 25.65 -8.80 -3.23
C ASP A 128 25.93 -8.07 -1.90
N ALA A 129 27.21 -7.97 -1.54
CA ALA A 129 27.63 -7.34 -0.29
C ALA A 129 27.41 -5.82 -0.28
N ALA A 130 27.50 -5.15 -1.43
CA ALA A 130 27.36 -3.70 -1.51
C ALA A 130 25.92 -3.26 -1.21
N SER A 131 24.93 -3.95 -1.80
CA SER A 131 23.51 -3.70 -1.52
C SER A 131 23.16 -3.90 -0.05
N ARG A 132 23.74 -4.91 0.60
CA ARG A 132 23.49 -5.25 2.02
C ARG A 132 24.20 -4.33 3.01
N ALA A 133 25.26 -3.63 2.58
CA ALA A 133 26.05 -2.76 3.46
C ALA A 133 25.19 -1.68 4.16
N ASP A 134 24.09 -1.30 3.51
CA ASP A 134 23.13 -0.31 3.99
C ASP A 134 22.16 -0.83 5.06
N PHE A 135 22.09 -2.14 5.29
CA PHE A 135 21.09 -2.77 6.14
C PHE A 135 21.72 -3.79 7.09
N ILE A 136 21.81 -3.41 8.37
CA ILE A 136 22.33 -4.29 9.42
C ILE A 136 21.51 -5.58 9.50
N GLY A 137 22.18 -6.72 9.40
CA GLY A 137 21.59 -8.05 9.53
C GLY A 137 20.83 -8.56 8.29
N ALA A 138 20.86 -7.83 7.17
CA ALA A 138 20.20 -8.25 5.94
C ALA A 138 20.91 -9.45 5.31
N GLU A 139 20.15 -10.51 5.01
CA GLU A 139 20.63 -11.61 4.17
C GLU A 139 20.56 -11.24 2.69
N LEU A 140 19.51 -10.50 2.32
CA LEU A 140 19.20 -10.00 0.98
C LEU A 140 18.60 -8.60 1.08
N VAL A 141 18.60 -7.86 -0.02
CA VAL A 141 17.87 -6.59 -0.14
C VAL A 141 16.87 -6.67 -1.28
N VAL A 142 15.65 -6.21 -1.03
CA VAL A 142 14.66 -6.03 -2.08
C VAL A 142 14.65 -4.55 -2.45
N GLU A 143 14.89 -4.26 -3.72
CA GLU A 143 14.59 -2.97 -4.34
C GLU A 143 13.23 -3.03 -5.01
N VAL A 144 12.42 -1.99 -4.86
CA VAL A 144 11.13 -1.86 -5.53
C VAL A 144 11.13 -0.58 -6.33
N HIS A 145 10.94 -0.72 -7.63
CA HIS A 145 10.62 0.39 -8.51
C HIS A 145 9.11 0.61 -8.52
N LEU A 146 8.67 1.82 -8.20
CA LEU A 146 7.28 2.20 -8.07
C LEU A 146 6.61 2.21 -9.45
N GLY A 147 5.50 1.50 -9.55
CA GLY A 147 4.54 1.68 -10.64
C GLY A 147 3.48 2.72 -10.30
N ARG A 148 2.96 2.67 -9.07
CA ARG A 148 1.99 3.64 -8.54
C ARG A 148 1.91 3.59 -7.02
N ALA A 149 1.67 4.73 -6.40
CA ALA A 149 1.24 4.84 -5.02
C ALA A 149 -0.16 5.46 -4.98
N PHE A 150 -0.99 5.00 -4.04
CA PHE A 150 -2.30 5.59 -3.83
C PHE A 150 -2.69 5.58 -2.36
N PHE A 151 -3.36 6.66 -1.98
CA PHE A 151 -3.86 6.86 -0.63
C PHE A 151 -5.21 6.16 -0.44
N ASN A 152 -5.37 5.51 0.71
CA ASN A 152 -6.67 4.99 1.12
C ASN A 152 -7.18 5.78 2.33
N CYS A 153 -8.47 6.09 2.29
CA CYS A 153 -9.23 6.67 3.39
C CYS A 153 -8.91 5.95 4.72
N PRO A 154 -8.80 6.63 5.88
CA PRO A 154 -8.41 5.96 7.13
C PRO A 154 -9.57 5.28 7.87
N ARG A 155 -10.79 5.36 7.32
CA ARG A 155 -11.97 4.72 7.91
C ARG A 155 -11.70 3.26 8.24
N TYR A 156 -12.29 2.82 9.35
CA TYR A 156 -12.19 1.46 9.89
C TYR A 156 -10.83 1.11 10.49
N LEU A 157 -9.87 2.05 10.56
CA LEU A 157 -8.68 1.83 11.37
C LEU A 157 -9.04 1.89 12.85
N HIS A 158 -8.84 0.78 13.55
CA HIS A 158 -8.97 0.70 15.00
C HIS A 158 -7.76 1.31 15.69
N ASN A 159 -7.95 1.76 16.92
CA ASN A 159 -6.84 2.13 17.77
C ASN A 159 -6.19 0.86 18.31
N MET A 160 -5.05 0.49 17.72
CA MET A 160 -4.34 -0.74 18.09
C MET A 160 -3.67 -0.67 19.47
N ARG A 161 -3.58 0.52 20.08
CA ARG A 161 -2.95 0.71 21.39
C ARG A 161 -3.89 0.35 22.54
N ASP A 162 -5.14 0.77 22.46
CA ASP A 162 -6.14 0.57 23.52
C ASP A 162 -7.33 -0.32 23.09
N GLY A 163 -7.36 -0.76 21.84
CA GLY A 163 -8.41 -1.63 21.30
C GLY A 163 -9.69 -0.89 20.93
N THR A 164 -9.71 0.45 20.96
CA THR A 164 -10.90 1.23 20.59
C THR A 164 -11.29 0.93 19.14
N VAL A 165 -12.53 0.46 18.95
CA VAL A 165 -13.12 0.22 17.64
C VAL A 165 -13.36 1.55 16.94
N SER A 166 -13.22 1.55 15.61
CA SER A 166 -13.37 2.77 14.81
C SER A 166 -14.83 3.19 14.81
N GLU A 167 -15.12 4.48 15.03
CA GLU A 167 -16.49 5.02 14.89
C GLU A 167 -17.04 4.87 13.47
N ASP A 168 -16.18 4.60 12.50
CA ASP A 168 -16.58 4.32 11.13
C ASP A 168 -17.15 2.91 10.96
N ALA A 169 -16.88 1.99 11.88
CA ALA A 169 -17.38 0.62 11.82
C ALA A 169 -18.89 0.61 12.13
N PRO A 170 -19.73 0.07 11.24
CA PRO A 170 -21.17 -0.03 11.49
C PRO A 170 -21.45 -1.00 12.64
N ALA A 171 -22.46 -0.69 13.45
CA ALA A 171 -22.97 -1.55 14.52
C ALA A 171 -24.48 -1.34 14.69
N GLU A 172 -25.15 -2.25 15.40
CA GLU A 172 -26.58 -2.08 15.73
C GLU A 172 -26.79 -0.76 16.49
N GLY A 173 -27.75 0.05 16.03
CA GLY A 173 -28.01 1.38 16.60
C GLY A 173 -26.97 2.45 16.26
N HIS A 174 -25.95 2.14 15.45
CA HIS A 174 -24.87 3.06 15.10
C HIS A 174 -24.69 3.16 13.57
N THR A 175 -24.99 4.34 13.02
CA THR A 175 -24.71 4.65 11.62
C THR A 175 -23.42 5.46 11.53
N PRO A 176 -22.38 4.95 10.84
CA PRO A 176 -21.13 5.67 10.67
C PRO A 176 -21.33 7.05 10.02
N PRO A 177 -20.63 8.09 10.49
CA PRO A 177 -20.74 9.42 9.89
C PRO A 177 -20.29 9.40 8.41
N PRO A 178 -20.78 10.33 7.57
CA PRO A 178 -20.23 10.50 6.23
C PRO A 178 -18.73 10.85 6.30
N PRO A 179 -17.87 10.26 5.44
CA PRO A 179 -16.45 10.58 5.43
C PRO A 179 -16.22 12.09 5.23
N ALA A 180 -15.37 12.71 6.05
CA ALA A 180 -15.12 14.16 6.00
C ALA A 180 -14.68 14.64 4.61
N TRP A 181 -13.79 13.89 3.94
CA TRP A 181 -13.33 14.25 2.60
C TRP A 181 -14.47 14.31 1.57
N LYS A 182 -15.52 13.48 1.69
CA LYS A 182 -16.68 13.54 0.79
C LYS A 182 -17.48 14.84 0.92
N GLN A 183 -17.26 15.60 2.00
CA GLN A 183 -17.91 16.88 2.23
C GLN A 183 -17.14 18.05 1.60
N GLU A 184 -15.91 17.83 1.11
CA GLU A 184 -15.15 18.88 0.45
C GLU A 184 -15.72 19.19 -0.95
N PRO A 185 -15.68 20.45 -1.41
CA PRO A 185 -16.25 20.85 -2.70
C PRO A 185 -15.73 20.06 -3.90
N LEU A 186 -14.49 19.55 -3.82
CA LEU A 186 -13.85 18.74 -4.86
C LEU A 186 -14.67 17.48 -5.21
N TRP A 187 -15.47 16.96 -4.28
CA TRP A 187 -16.13 15.66 -4.44
C TRP A 187 -17.64 15.77 -4.64
N ALA A 188 -18.25 16.93 -4.36
CA ALA A 188 -19.70 17.10 -4.27
C ALA A 188 -20.46 16.61 -5.51
N GLU A 189 -19.93 16.84 -6.70
CA GLU A 189 -20.60 16.51 -7.97
C GLU A 189 -20.42 15.04 -8.42
N VAL A 190 -19.45 14.33 -7.83
CA VAL A 190 -19.07 12.98 -8.26
C VAL A 190 -19.53 11.89 -7.31
N LEU A 191 -20.17 12.25 -6.19
CA LEU A 191 -20.71 11.27 -5.25
C LEU A 191 -21.82 10.40 -5.88
N PRO A 192 -21.94 9.13 -5.45
CA PRO A 192 -23.09 8.30 -5.78
C PRO A 192 -24.39 8.97 -5.35
N ARG A 193 -25.41 8.87 -6.20
CA ARG A 193 -26.76 9.33 -5.87
C ARG A 193 -27.50 8.21 -5.11
N PRO A 194 -28.29 8.56 -4.07
CA PRO A 194 -29.11 7.59 -3.35
C PRO A 194 -30.20 6.98 -4.23
#